data_AF-A0A0G1X8P3-F1
#
_entry.id   AF-A0A0G1X8P3-F1
#
_cell.length_a   1.000
_cell.length_b   1.000
_cell.length_c   1.000
_cell.angle_alpha   90.00
_cell.angle_beta   90.00
_cell.angle_gamma   90.00
#
_symmetry.space_group_name_H-M   'P 1'
#
loop_
_entity.id
_entity.type
_entity.pdbx_description
1 polymer ?
#
loop_
_entity_poly.entity_id
_entity_poly.type
_entity_poly.pdbx_seq_one_letter_code
_entity_poly.pdbx_strand_id
1 'polypeptide(L)'
;MIGVLAKSTIYVSALLSFLLIATAMTPFLTKELQNRITLPTTAAPEVKITQVDVKKIDVTTYQISVSLESPASAYLIYKDTQSGISKTVLSLSGGQSQTTHVFKINGAGPKGGQATIMLNGINASPGGKPIEVK
;
A
#
# COMPACT_ATOMS: atom_id res chain seq x y z
N MET A 1 38.62 -57.94 -19.45
CA MET A 1 37.56 -57.66 -18.46
C MET A 1 37.88 -56.46 -17.52
N ILE A 2 38.63 -55.44 -17.98
CA ILE A 2 39.11 -54.32 -17.13
C ILE A 2 38.37 -53.00 -17.43
N GLY A 3 37.72 -52.87 -18.59
CA GLY A 3 37.08 -51.62 -19.03
C GLY A 3 35.70 -51.31 -18.42
N VAL A 4 35.09 -52.23 -17.65
CA VAL A 4 33.76 -52.03 -17.05
C VAL A 4 33.85 -51.47 -15.63
N LEU A 5 34.88 -51.84 -14.85
CA LEU A 5 35.07 -51.33 -13.49
C LEU A 5 35.50 -49.85 -13.46
N ALA A 6 36.32 -49.39 -14.41
CA ALA A 6 36.80 -48.00 -14.42
C ALA A 6 35.70 -46.97 -14.72
N LYS A 7 34.66 -47.35 -15.47
CA LYS A 7 33.54 -46.45 -15.78
C LYS A 7 32.62 -46.25 -14.57
N SER A 8 32.29 -47.31 -13.81
CA SER A 8 31.37 -47.18 -12.67
C SER A 8 31.95 -46.33 -11.54
N THR A 9 33.25 -46.39 -11.28
CA THR A 9 33.91 -45.57 -10.24
C THR A 9 33.87 -44.08 -10.56
N ILE A 10 33.98 -43.71 -11.85
CA ILE A 10 33.89 -42.32 -12.30
C ILE A 10 32.46 -41.79 -12.14
N TYR A 11 31.44 -42.60 -12.50
CA TYR A 11 30.04 -42.21 -12.33
C TYR A 11 29.65 -42.10 -10.84
N VAL A 12 30.13 -42.99 -9.98
CA VAL A 12 29.88 -42.93 -8.53
C VAL A 12 30.56 -41.70 -7.91
N SER A 13 31.80 -41.38 -8.31
CA SER A 13 32.51 -40.18 -7.88
C SER A 13 31.83 -38.89 -8.34
N ALA A 14 31.37 -38.83 -9.60
CA ALA A 14 30.64 -37.70 -10.14
C ALA A 14 29.27 -37.50 -9.46
N LEU A 15 28.55 -38.59 -9.16
CA LEU A 15 27.26 -38.55 -8.46
C LEU A 15 27.43 -38.07 -7.02
N LEU A 16 28.46 -38.56 -6.32
CA LEU A 16 28.76 -38.17 -4.94
C LEU A 16 29.21 -36.71 -4.84
N SER A 17 30.01 -36.25 -5.82
CA SER A 17 30.43 -34.85 -5.94
C SER A 17 29.24 -33.93 -6.19
N PHE A 18 28.32 -34.33 -7.07
CA PHE A 18 27.09 -33.57 -7.34
C PHE A 18 26.17 -33.51 -6.11
N LEU A 19 26.05 -34.62 -5.36
CA LEU A 19 25.25 -34.69 -4.13
C LEU A 19 25.85 -33.81 -3.01
N LEU A 20 27.17 -33.74 -2.89
CA LEU A 20 27.83 -32.84 -1.95
C LEU A 20 27.59 -31.36 -2.29
N ILE A 21 27.68 -31.00 -3.57
CA ILE A 21 27.45 -29.61 -4.01
C ILE A 21 25.97 -29.22 -3.80
N ALA A 22 25.03 -30.13 -4.11
CA ALA A 22 23.61 -29.90 -3.92
C ALA A 22 23.23 -29.70 -2.44
N THR A 23 23.81 -30.49 -1.53
CA THR A 23 23.55 -30.37 -0.08
C THR A 23 24.24 -29.16 0.57
N ALA A 24 25.34 -28.68 0.01
CA ALA A 24 26.00 -27.46 0.48
C ALA A 24 25.26 -26.17 0.07
N MET A 25 24.54 -26.18 -1.07
CA MET A 25 23.84 -24.99 -1.58
C MET A 25 22.42 -24.82 -1.04
N THR A 26 21.78 -25.87 -0.53
CA THR A 26 20.43 -25.80 0.05
C THR A 26 20.29 -24.82 1.23
N PRO A 27 21.20 -24.73 2.24
CA PRO A 27 21.03 -23.80 3.36
C PRO A 27 21.20 -22.32 2.96
N PHE A 28 21.92 -22.04 1.88
CA PHE A 28 22.09 -20.67 1.37
C PHE A 28 20.83 -20.19 0.64
N LEU A 29 20.27 -21.04 -0.23
CA LEU A 29 19.01 -20.75 -0.91
C LEU A 29 17.86 -20.54 0.09
N THR A 30 17.76 -21.38 1.12
CA THR A 30 16.69 -21.26 2.12
C THR A 30 16.85 -20.01 2.98
N LYS A 31 18.07 -19.62 3.38
CA LYS A 31 18.29 -18.37 4.13
C LYS A 31 17.96 -17.12 3.33
N GLU A 32 18.30 -17.07 2.04
CA GLU A 32 17.97 -15.94 1.17
C GLU A 32 16.46 -15.85 0.91
N LEU A 33 15.80 -16.99 0.68
CA LEU A 33 14.34 -17.06 0.59
C LEU A 33 13.67 -16.64 1.90
N GLN A 34 14.20 -17.06 3.05
CA GLN A 34 13.65 -16.73 4.36
C GLN A 34 13.84 -15.24 4.70
N ASN A 35 14.96 -14.63 4.32
CA ASN A 35 15.17 -13.18 4.42
C ASN A 35 14.25 -12.38 3.50
N ARG A 36 13.85 -12.93 2.34
CA ARG A 36 12.87 -12.31 1.44
C ARG A 36 11.41 -12.51 1.88
N ILE A 37 11.13 -13.58 2.63
CA ILE A 37 9.77 -13.95 3.08
C ILE A 37 9.46 -13.41 4.48
N THR A 38 10.48 -13.06 5.28
CA THR A 38 10.29 -12.30 6.53
C THR A 38 10.05 -10.83 6.24
N LEU A 39 9.00 -10.53 5.45
CA LEU A 39 8.30 -9.28 5.68
C LEU A 39 7.73 -9.39 7.09
N PRO A 40 8.08 -8.50 8.03
CA PRO A 40 7.28 -8.39 9.21
C PRO A 40 5.87 -8.05 8.73
N THR A 41 4.91 -8.96 8.90
CA THR A 41 3.48 -8.63 8.90
C THR A 41 3.20 -7.82 10.17
N THR A 42 3.92 -6.72 10.35
CA THR A 42 3.43 -5.63 11.17
C THR A 42 2.38 -5.00 10.28
N ALA A 43 1.10 -5.28 10.57
CA ALA A 43 0.04 -4.42 10.08
C ALA A 43 0.53 -2.99 10.34
N ALA A 44 0.71 -2.19 9.28
CA ALA A 44 1.13 -0.81 9.43
C ALA A 44 0.21 -0.18 10.49
N PRO A 45 0.74 0.58 11.46
CA PRO A 45 -0.08 1.19 12.50
C PRO A 45 -1.25 1.90 11.82
N GLU A 46 -2.46 1.46 12.13
CA GLU A 46 -3.68 2.00 11.53
C GLU A 46 -3.79 3.44 12.00
N VAL A 47 -3.42 4.39 11.14
CA VAL A 47 -3.48 5.82 11.47
C VAL A 47 -4.94 6.21 11.55
N LYS A 48 -5.42 6.52 12.75
CA LYS A 48 -6.81 6.90 12.96
C LYS A 48 -7.04 8.38 12.66
N ILE A 49 -8.20 8.62 12.06
CA ILE A 49 -8.75 9.96 11.91
C ILE A 49 -9.41 10.36 13.23
N THR A 50 -8.95 11.47 13.80
CA THR A 50 -9.50 12.02 15.05
C THR A 50 -10.66 12.98 14.77
N GLN A 51 -10.58 13.74 13.68
CA GLN A 51 -11.58 14.74 13.33
C GLN A 51 -11.66 14.93 11.82
N VAL A 52 -12.88 15.13 11.32
CA VAL A 52 -13.16 15.53 9.94
C VAL A 52 -14.13 16.69 9.96
N ASP A 53 -13.74 17.79 9.32
CA ASP A 53 -14.61 18.95 9.12
C ASP A 53 -14.82 19.19 7.63
N VAL A 54 -16.09 19.33 7.23
CA VAL A 54 -16.46 19.71 5.87
C VAL A 54 -17.06 21.10 5.90
N LYS A 55 -16.46 22.01 5.14
CA LYS A 55 -16.92 23.40 5.01
C LYS A 55 -17.18 23.73 3.56
N LYS A 56 -18.39 24.18 3.25
CA LYS A 56 -18.72 24.81 1.97
C LYS A 56 -18.10 26.20 1.93
N ILE A 57 -17.23 26.44 0.94
CA ILE A 57 -16.59 27.76 0.73
C ILE A 57 -17.44 28.59 -0.22
N ASP A 58 -17.91 27.97 -1.29
CA ASP A 58 -18.70 28.60 -2.34
C ASP A 58 -19.64 27.56 -2.97
N VAL A 59 -20.48 27.98 -3.92
CA VAL A 59 -21.50 27.14 -4.59
C VAL A 59 -20.90 25.85 -5.16
N THR A 60 -19.69 25.92 -5.71
CA THR A 60 -19.01 24.80 -6.37
C THR A 60 -17.72 24.36 -5.65
N THR A 61 -17.42 24.93 -4.48
CA THR A 61 -16.15 24.72 -3.79
C THR A 61 -16.34 24.29 -2.34
N TYR A 62 -15.71 23.17 -1.97
CA TYR A 62 -15.72 22.64 -0.62
C TYR A 62 -14.30 22.48 -0.10
N GLN A 63 -14.15 22.66 1.21
CA GLN A 63 -12.93 22.35 1.92
C GLN A 63 -13.20 21.23 2.93
N ILE A 64 -12.31 20.26 2.96
CA ILE A 64 -12.33 19.17 3.93
C ILE A 64 -11.05 19.25 4.74
N SER A 65 -11.16 19.31 6.05
CA SER A 65 -10.03 19.30 6.97
C SER A 65 -10.06 17.97 7.72
N VAL A 66 -8.93 17.26 7.74
CA VAL A 66 -8.78 15.94 8.35
C VAL A 66 -7.64 16.02 9.35
N SER A 67 -7.92 15.68 10.60
CA SER A 67 -6.93 15.55 11.65
C SER A 67 -6.71 14.08 11.99
N LEU A 68 -5.45 13.72 12.21
CA LEU A 68 -4.97 12.37 12.44
C LEU A 68 -4.30 12.28 13.81
N GLU A 69 -4.29 11.10 14.40
CA GLU A 69 -3.58 10.84 15.66
C GLU A 69 -2.05 10.80 15.50
N SER A 70 -1.56 10.57 14.29
CA SER A 70 -0.13 10.46 13.95
C SER A 70 0.12 10.92 12.51
N PRO A 71 1.33 11.40 12.18
CA PRO A 71 1.63 11.88 10.83
C PRO A 71 1.46 10.80 9.76
N ALA A 72 0.72 11.10 8.70
CA ALA A 72 0.57 10.22 7.55
C ALA A 72 0.41 10.99 6.24
N SER A 73 0.60 10.31 5.12
CA SER A 73 0.24 10.88 3.81
C SER A 73 -1.26 10.69 3.57
N ALA A 74 -1.94 11.73 3.09
CA ALA A 74 -3.38 11.71 2.87
C ALA A 74 -3.77 12.32 1.52
N TYR A 75 -4.74 11.68 0.86
CA TYR A 75 -5.43 12.20 -0.31
C TYR A 75 -6.91 11.80 -0.27
N LEU A 76 -7.74 12.50 -1.04
CA LEU A 76 -9.15 12.14 -1.20
C LEU A 76 -9.41 11.57 -2.57
N ILE A 77 -10.38 10.67 -2.65
CA ILE A 77 -11.07 10.32 -3.88
C ILE A 77 -12.45 10.96 -3.82
N TYR A 78 -12.67 12.02 -4.60
CA TYR A 78 -13.96 12.70 -4.69
C TYR A 78 -14.74 12.17 -5.89
N LYS A 79 -15.97 11.69 -5.67
CA LYS A 79 -16.92 11.30 -6.70
C LYS A 79 -18.09 12.27 -6.73
N ASP A 80 -18.23 12.97 -7.84
CA ASP A 80 -19.34 13.88 -8.05
C ASP A 80 -20.66 13.11 -8.23
N THR A 81 -21.71 13.51 -7.52
CA THR A 81 -22.98 12.77 -7.56
C THR A 81 -23.76 12.98 -8.85
N GLN A 82 -23.62 14.14 -9.50
CA GLN A 82 -24.36 14.44 -10.71
C GLN A 82 -23.70 13.85 -11.95
N SER A 83 -22.39 14.05 -12.11
CA SER A 83 -21.63 13.57 -13.26
C SER A 83 -21.11 12.14 -13.08
N GLY A 84 -21.03 11.64 -11.84
CA GLY A 84 -20.45 10.33 -11.52
C GLY A 84 -18.92 10.29 -11.64
N ILE A 85 -18.28 11.38 -12.06
CA ILE A 85 -16.84 11.47 -12.30
C ILE A 85 -16.10 11.44 -10.97
N SER A 86 -15.06 10.60 -10.90
CA SER A 86 -14.16 10.51 -9.75
C SER A 86 -12.85 11.21 -10.04
N LYS A 87 -12.31 11.94 -9.05
CA LYS A 87 -11.00 12.59 -9.13
C LYS A 87 -10.24 12.47 -7.82
N THR A 88 -8.93 12.36 -7.93
CA THR A 88 -8.03 12.45 -6.78
C THR A 88 -7.84 13.91 -6.40
N VAL A 89 -8.00 14.21 -5.12
CA VAL A 89 -7.76 15.55 -4.55
C VAL A 89 -6.62 15.42 -3.56
N LEU A 90 -5.50 16.07 -3.86
CA LEU A 90 -4.34 16.11 -2.99
C LEU A 90 -4.56 17.13 -1.87
N SER A 91 -3.92 16.88 -0.73
CA SER A 91 -3.87 17.89 0.33
C SER A 91 -3.16 19.14 -0.18
N LEU A 92 -3.50 20.31 0.37
CA LEU A 92 -2.80 21.56 0.11
C LEU A 92 -1.30 21.48 0.48
N SER A 93 -0.92 20.55 1.36
CA SER A 93 0.48 20.24 1.66
C SER A 93 1.15 19.29 0.66
N GLY A 94 0.50 18.96 -0.47
CA GLY A 94 1.09 18.20 -1.58
C GLY A 94 1.32 16.72 -1.28
N GLY A 95 0.61 16.13 -0.31
CA GLY A 95 0.75 14.71 0.05
C GLY A 95 1.90 14.42 1.03
N GLN A 96 2.50 15.45 1.63
CA GLN A 96 3.45 15.29 2.72
C GLN A 96 2.82 14.59 3.93
N SER A 97 3.66 13.87 4.70
CA SER A 97 3.22 13.23 5.94
C SER A 97 2.98 14.27 7.03
N GLN A 98 1.74 14.43 7.47
CA GLN A 98 1.33 15.43 8.47
C GLN A 98 0.21 14.90 9.35
N THR A 99 -0.05 15.55 10.49
CA THR A 99 -1.20 15.22 11.36
C THR A 99 -2.48 15.94 10.94
N THR A 100 -2.37 16.98 10.10
CA THR A 100 -3.50 17.78 9.65
C THR A 100 -3.42 17.99 8.15
N HIS A 101 -4.48 17.66 7.45
CA HIS A 101 -4.59 17.81 6.01
C HIS A 101 -5.80 18.64 5.66
N VAL A 102 -5.60 19.63 4.79
CA VAL A 102 -6.68 20.41 4.20
C VAL A 102 -6.77 20.04 2.73
N PHE A 103 -7.98 19.79 2.24
CA PHE A 103 -8.29 19.45 0.86
C PHE A 103 -9.27 20.47 0.31
N LYS A 104 -9.06 20.89 -0.95
CA LYS A 104 -9.97 21.79 -1.64
C LYS A 104 -10.55 21.10 -2.88
N ILE A 105 -11.86 20.88 -2.86
CA ILE A 105 -12.61 20.31 -3.98
C ILE A 105 -13.21 21.47 -4.75
N ASN A 106 -12.65 21.77 -5.93
CA ASN A 106 -13.19 22.79 -6.84
C ASN A 106 -14.11 22.14 -7.88
N GLY A 107 -15.13 22.86 -8.34
CA GLY A 107 -16.02 22.40 -9.42
C GLY A 107 -16.88 21.20 -9.01
N ALA A 108 -17.33 21.15 -7.76
CA ALA A 108 -18.36 20.21 -7.34
C ALA A 108 -19.71 20.61 -7.97
N GLY A 109 -20.46 19.63 -8.47
CA GLY A 109 -21.79 19.87 -9.02
C GLY A 109 -22.78 20.36 -7.95
N PRO A 110 -23.93 20.93 -8.35
CA PRO A 110 -24.96 21.44 -7.44
C PRO A 110 -25.54 20.37 -6.49
N LYS A 111 -25.44 19.08 -6.83
CA LYS A 111 -25.83 17.96 -5.95
C LYS A 111 -24.73 17.52 -4.99
N GLY A 112 -23.55 18.15 -5.04
CA GLY A 112 -22.39 17.77 -4.27
C GLY A 112 -21.79 16.43 -4.71
N GLY A 113 -21.16 15.75 -3.76
CA GLY A 113 -20.49 14.48 -4.03
C GLY A 113 -20.17 13.68 -2.77
N GLN A 114 -19.34 12.67 -2.96
CA GLN A 114 -18.82 11.81 -1.89
C GLN A 114 -17.30 11.86 -1.90
N ALA A 115 -16.68 12.00 -0.74
CA ALA A 115 -15.24 11.99 -0.58
C ALA A 115 -14.79 10.80 0.27
N THR A 116 -13.95 9.96 -0.29
CA THR A 116 -13.27 8.87 0.43
C THR A 116 -11.88 9.36 0.86
N ILE A 117 -11.57 9.26 2.15
CA ILE A 117 -10.26 9.59 2.70
C ILE A 117 -9.34 8.38 2.55
N MET A 118 -8.19 8.60 1.93
CA MET A 118 -7.14 7.61 1.76
C MET A 118 -5.93 8.02 2.59
N LEU A 119 -5.53 7.19 3.54
CA LEU A 119 -4.30 7.35 4.32
C LEU A 119 -3.30 6.28 3.91
N ASN A 120 -2.12 6.71 3.45
CA ASN A 120 -1.08 5.80 2.95
C ASN A 120 -1.59 4.77 1.92
N GLY A 121 -2.61 5.15 1.12
CA GLY A 121 -3.24 4.29 0.11
C GLY A 121 -4.36 3.37 0.61
N ILE A 122 -4.74 3.43 1.88
CA ILE A 122 -5.83 2.63 2.47
C ILE A 122 -7.03 3.54 2.75
N ASN A 123 -8.25 3.05 2.51
CA ASN A 123 -9.46 3.77 2.88
C ASN A 123 -9.56 3.89 4.41
N ALA A 124 -9.48 5.12 4.91
CA ALA A 124 -9.55 5.45 6.32
C ALA A 124 -10.79 6.27 6.67
N SER A 125 -11.75 6.38 5.75
CA SER A 125 -12.96 7.18 5.98
C SER A 125 -13.71 6.67 7.22
N PRO A 126 -14.30 7.55 8.05
CA PRO A 126 -14.98 7.13 9.27
C PRO A 126 -16.03 6.03 9.02
N GLY A 127 -15.89 4.89 9.71
CA GLY A 127 -16.77 3.72 9.52
C GLY A 127 -16.66 3.05 8.15
N GLY A 128 -15.57 3.29 7.41
CA GLY A 128 -15.33 2.75 6.06
C GLY A 128 -16.20 3.39 4.96
N LYS A 129 -16.98 4.43 5.29
CA LYS A 129 -17.95 5.04 4.39
C LYS A 129 -17.45 6.37 3.85
N PRO A 130 -17.71 6.70 2.57
CA PRO A 130 -17.43 8.03 2.03
C PRO A 130 -18.16 9.12 2.81
N ILE A 131 -17.54 10.28 2.92
CA ILE A 131 -18.12 11.47 3.53
C ILE A 131 -18.96 12.20 2.49
N GLU A 132 -20.19 12.57 2.84
CA GLU A 132 -21.01 13.41 1.97
C GLU A 132 -20.49 14.86 1.95
N VAL A 133 -20.42 15.45 0.76
CA VAL A 133 -19.98 16.82 0.53
C VAL A 133 -21.13 17.58 -0.13
N LYS A 134 -21.88 18.38 0.63
CA LYS A 134 -23.09 19.10 0.19
C LYS A 134 -23.21 20.49 0.83
#